data_AF-A0A1D6IT31-F1
#
_entry.id   AF-A0A1D6IT31-F1
#
_cell.length_a   1.000
_cell.length_b   1.000
_cell.length_c   1.000
_cell.angle_alpha   90.00
_cell.angle_beta   90.00
_cell.angle_gamma   90.00
#
_symmetry.space_group_name_H-M   'P 1'
#
loop_
_entity.id
_entity.type
_entity.pdbx_description
1 polymer ?
#
loop_
_entity_poly.entity_id
_entity_poly.type
_entity_poly.pdbx_seq_one_letter_code
_entity_poly.pdbx_strand_id
1 'polypeptide(L)'
;MGKRKPMPSAAAARGPKNRPKRPKSVKQGAELREQNLQLPEHDYENIDTESGAAETVHRDKKANGIFQDTSQSDEEEIEDEYDAPSNDTPGDATNNGNGCFDETEISCSFHRHVSHVITNEEVKMLMKKNYKFKWEMPAVGIPRSKWVGTGEKVQEACDDHLHDVKGKLRDHWQHTLSDHLNSRMSFYSLCNSYRDIMHCNKKPFYLKSNGPDSSTMDAYLMHALNHVHRTRDVVIRNDAKLRNDTDRDITDDKTYLDQGFTRPKVLFLLPLKSFARRIVKRLIQLSPLPQKDSAMGQFKKEFGESDDEGIPEHSTKPADFDLLFAGDIDDHFVFGVKLTKKSIKLYSNFYSSDIIVASPLALKRIVVVDHADVMSMQNWDHLEAVFEQLNQLPSKEHGTNVMRIRPWYLDQHAQYYRQTILLSSYLTPEINALFNGLCLNYEGKIKMVTEYAGVLPKIQLEVRQVYERFDASSIAEADGARFDYFCNKVYPKIQDLDEGGLLLFVSSYFEYIRISNFLKSKEASFCRIGE
;
A
#
# COMPACT_ATOMS: atom_id res chain seq x y z
N MET A 1 -13.55 -62.86 -57.54
CA MET A 1 -13.20 -64.09 -56.80
C MET A 1 -13.21 -63.81 -55.30
N GLY A 2 -13.63 -64.77 -54.46
CA GLY A 2 -13.30 -64.93 -53.02
C GLY A 2 -13.83 -63.88 -52.02
N LYS A 3 -14.92 -64.05 -51.24
CA LYS A 3 -15.23 -64.98 -50.11
C LYS A 3 -14.52 -64.71 -48.75
N ARG A 4 -15.29 -64.08 -47.85
CA ARG A 4 -15.51 -64.35 -46.39
C ARG A 4 -14.37 -64.21 -45.34
N LYS A 5 -14.56 -63.23 -44.42
CA LYS A 5 -14.72 -63.32 -42.92
C LYS A 5 -14.19 -64.55 -42.16
N PRO A 6 -13.66 -64.37 -40.93
CA PRO A 6 -14.52 -64.49 -39.72
C PRO A 6 -14.22 -63.54 -38.51
N MET A 7 -15.21 -63.48 -37.59
CA MET A 7 -15.18 -63.13 -36.14
C MET A 7 -15.38 -64.47 -35.35
N PRO A 8 -15.21 -64.65 -34.00
CA PRO A 8 -15.60 -63.72 -32.90
C PRO A 8 -14.93 -63.86 -31.48
N SER A 9 -15.52 -63.18 -30.47
CA SER A 9 -15.50 -63.44 -28.98
C SER A 9 -14.22 -63.08 -28.19
N ALA A 10 -14.24 -62.74 -26.87
CA ALA A 10 -15.29 -62.70 -25.82
C ALA A 10 -15.03 -61.52 -24.82
N ALA A 11 -16.03 -60.89 -24.16
CA ALA A 11 -16.51 -61.11 -22.77
C ALA A 11 -15.44 -61.03 -21.64
N ALA A 12 -15.63 -60.53 -20.40
CA ALA A 12 -16.70 -59.84 -19.63
C ALA A 12 -16.14 -59.49 -18.21
N ALA A 13 -16.70 -58.69 -17.27
CA ALA A 13 -17.70 -57.59 -17.20
C ALA A 13 -17.82 -57.10 -15.72
N ARG A 14 -18.77 -56.17 -15.41
CA ARG A 14 -19.34 -55.71 -14.08
C ARG A 14 -18.91 -54.30 -13.65
N GLY A 15 -19.73 -53.45 -13.02
CA GLY A 15 -21.14 -53.56 -12.57
C GLY A 15 -21.71 -52.20 -12.09
N PRO A 16 -23.02 -52.06 -11.75
CA PRO A 16 -23.77 -50.79 -11.91
C PRO A 16 -24.41 -50.20 -10.64
N LYS A 17 -25.03 -48.99 -10.73
CA LYS A 17 -26.47 -48.74 -10.40
C LYS A 17 -26.99 -47.28 -10.49
N ASN A 18 -28.10 -47.14 -11.23
CA ASN A 18 -29.36 -46.41 -10.92
C ASN A 18 -29.43 -44.89 -10.63
N ARG A 19 -30.17 -44.18 -11.52
CA ARG A 19 -31.01 -43.01 -11.21
C ARG A 19 -32.23 -43.40 -10.33
N PRO A 20 -32.74 -42.49 -9.48
CA PRO A 20 -34.15 -42.09 -9.64
C PRO A 20 -34.54 -40.63 -9.26
N LYS A 21 -35.44 -40.07 -10.07
CA LYS A 21 -36.75 -39.42 -9.77
C LYS A 21 -36.95 -38.45 -8.58
N ARG A 22 -37.55 -37.28 -8.90
CA ARG A 22 -38.51 -36.47 -8.09
C ARG A 22 -39.94 -36.65 -8.67
N PRO A 23 -41.03 -36.15 -8.05
CA PRO A 23 -41.32 -35.94 -6.62
C PRO A 23 -42.71 -36.53 -6.20
N LYS A 24 -43.07 -36.47 -4.91
CA LYS A 24 -44.48 -36.36 -4.44
C LYS A 24 -44.58 -35.63 -3.10
N SER A 25 -45.69 -34.95 -2.89
CA SER A 25 -46.03 -34.11 -1.72
C SER A 25 -47.05 -34.79 -0.80
N VAL A 26 -46.98 -34.51 0.51
CA VAL A 26 -48.11 -34.62 1.48
C VAL A 26 -47.98 -33.48 2.52
N LYS A 27 -49.12 -32.95 2.99
CA LYS A 27 -49.25 -31.87 3.99
C LYS A 27 -49.42 -32.40 5.42
N GLN A 28 -48.90 -31.67 6.40
CA GLN A 28 -49.35 -31.48 7.81
C GLN A 28 -48.27 -30.59 8.46
N GLY A 29 -48.53 -29.67 9.41
CA GLY A 29 -49.74 -29.13 10.03
C GLY A 29 -49.30 -27.96 10.93
N ALA A 30 -50.18 -26.98 11.20
CA ALA A 30 -49.82 -25.68 11.79
C ALA A 30 -49.16 -25.75 13.20
N GLU A 31 -48.25 -24.81 13.48
CA GLU A 31 -48.45 -23.81 14.54
C GLU A 31 -47.57 -22.57 14.29
N LEU A 32 -48.20 -21.38 14.38
CA LEU A 32 -47.54 -20.08 14.24
C LEU A 32 -47.23 -19.51 15.63
N ARG A 33 -46.02 -19.00 15.83
CA ARG A 33 -45.73 -18.12 16.96
C ARG A 33 -45.00 -16.88 16.44
N GLU A 34 -45.77 -15.82 16.26
CA GLU A 34 -45.23 -14.50 15.95
C GLU A 34 -44.37 -14.01 17.13
N GLN A 35 -43.18 -13.51 16.83
CA GLN A 35 -42.45 -12.61 17.72
C GLN A 35 -42.07 -11.38 16.90
N ASN A 36 -42.77 -10.28 17.17
CA ASN A 36 -42.35 -8.96 16.73
C ASN A 36 -40.99 -8.64 17.36
N LEU A 37 -40.02 -8.30 16.51
CA LEU A 37 -38.77 -7.66 16.91
C LEU A 37 -38.65 -6.37 16.11
N GLN A 38 -39.15 -5.30 16.71
CA GLN A 38 -38.89 -3.94 16.26
C GLN A 38 -37.39 -3.65 16.44
N LEU A 39 -36.75 -3.18 15.38
CA LEU A 39 -35.40 -2.62 15.46
C LEU A 39 -35.50 -1.18 16.00
N PRO A 40 -34.54 -0.71 16.83
CA PRO A 40 -34.61 0.64 17.38
C PRO A 40 -34.32 1.70 16.31
N GLU A 41 -35.17 2.72 16.24
CA GLU A 41 -34.85 3.96 15.54
C GLU A 41 -33.78 4.71 16.36
N HIS A 42 -32.63 4.99 15.76
CA HIS A 42 -31.63 5.90 16.32
C HIS A 42 -31.85 7.30 15.73
N ASP A 43 -32.60 8.11 16.46
CA ASP A 43 -32.68 9.55 16.21
C ASP A 43 -31.30 10.19 16.40
N TYR A 44 -30.83 10.86 15.36
CA TYR A 44 -29.75 11.83 15.45
C TYR A 44 -30.34 13.22 15.26
N GLU A 45 -30.35 13.98 16.36
CA GLU A 45 -30.95 15.32 16.44
C GLU A 45 -30.28 16.33 15.48
N ASN A 46 -31.02 17.40 15.19
CA ASN A 46 -30.63 18.43 14.24
C ASN A 46 -29.36 19.17 14.67
N ILE A 47 -28.48 19.45 13.71
CA ILE A 47 -27.49 20.53 13.81
C ILE A 47 -27.93 21.63 12.87
N ASP A 48 -28.57 22.66 13.42
CA ASP A 48 -28.96 23.84 12.67
C ASP A 48 -27.73 24.67 12.30
N THR A 49 -27.62 25.01 11.01
CA THR A 49 -26.64 25.99 10.52
C THR A 49 -27.24 27.38 10.54
N GLU A 50 -26.81 28.24 11.48
CA GLU A 50 -26.91 29.69 11.30
C GLU A 50 -25.62 30.27 10.72
N SER A 51 -25.80 31.35 9.96
CA SER A 51 -24.76 32.03 9.19
C SER A 51 -24.42 33.38 9.81
N GLY A 52 -23.16 33.81 9.74
CA GLY A 52 -22.86 35.24 9.92
C GLY A 52 -21.46 35.62 10.40
N ALA A 53 -20.66 36.15 9.46
CA ALA A 53 -19.65 37.20 9.65
C ALA A 53 -18.42 36.93 10.56
N ALA A 54 -17.40 37.76 10.35
CA ALA A 54 -16.08 37.63 10.96
C ALA A 54 -15.92 38.49 12.22
N GLU A 55 -15.14 38.01 13.19
CA GLU A 55 -14.07 38.81 13.79
C GLU A 55 -13.03 37.93 14.53
N THR A 56 -11.96 38.55 15.03
CA THR A 56 -10.71 37.89 15.43
C THR A 56 -10.55 37.72 16.96
N VAL A 57 -9.58 36.86 17.35
CA VAL A 57 -8.79 36.88 18.61
C VAL A 57 -9.11 35.84 19.73
N HIS A 58 -8.01 35.27 20.27
CA HIS A 58 -7.80 34.54 21.56
C HIS A 58 -8.42 33.15 21.86
N ARG A 59 -7.61 32.12 21.57
CA ARG A 59 -7.01 31.16 22.54
C ARG A 59 -7.63 31.09 23.96
N ASP A 60 -8.32 29.99 24.28
CA ASP A 60 -7.83 29.06 25.34
C ASP A 60 -8.41 27.63 25.25
N LYS A 61 -7.86 26.73 26.07
CA LYS A 61 -7.98 25.26 26.02
C LYS A 61 -9.34 24.70 26.50
N LYS A 62 -9.81 23.61 25.86
CA LYS A 62 -9.82 22.23 26.42
C LYS A 62 -10.64 21.24 25.57
N ALA A 63 -10.00 20.17 25.10
CA ALA A 63 -10.63 18.89 24.81
C ALA A 63 -9.57 17.78 24.94
N ASN A 64 -9.46 17.19 26.14
CA ASN A 64 -8.56 16.06 26.36
C ASN A 64 -9.24 14.76 25.90
N GLY A 65 -8.97 14.33 24.67
CA GLY A 65 -9.05 12.91 24.31
C GLY A 65 -7.81 12.20 24.85
N ILE A 66 -7.97 11.34 25.84
CA ILE A 66 -6.85 10.62 26.46
C ILE A 66 -6.38 9.53 25.49
N PHE A 67 -5.29 9.80 24.77
CA PHE A 67 -4.48 8.74 24.19
C PHE A 67 -3.73 8.06 25.34
N GLN A 68 -3.95 6.76 25.55
CA GLN A 68 -3.15 5.98 26.49
C GLN A 68 -1.77 5.73 25.87
N ASP A 69 -0.92 6.75 25.97
CA ASP A 69 0.52 6.55 25.98
C ASP A 69 0.79 5.50 27.07
N THR A 70 1.25 4.31 26.68
CA THR A 70 1.59 3.28 27.65
C THR A 70 2.99 3.62 28.16
N SER A 71 3.04 4.66 28.98
CA SER A 71 4.25 5.11 29.68
C SER A 71 4.67 4.02 30.67
N GLN A 72 5.34 2.99 30.16
CA GLN A 72 6.39 2.34 30.93
C GLN A 72 7.37 3.45 31.31
N SER A 73 7.58 3.59 32.61
CA SER A 73 8.33 4.67 33.24
C SER A 73 9.66 4.92 32.56
N ASP A 74 9.96 6.20 32.28
CA ASP A 74 11.25 6.71 31.78
C ASP A 74 12.40 6.50 32.79
N GLU A 75 12.77 5.25 33.07
CA GLU A 75 14.08 4.81 33.60
C GLU A 75 14.45 3.43 33.01
N GLU A 76 14.19 3.20 31.71
CA GLU A 76 15.08 2.32 30.95
C GLU A 76 16.24 3.19 30.46
N GLU A 77 17.47 2.84 30.89
CA GLU A 77 18.67 3.46 30.38
C GLU A 77 18.64 3.47 28.85
N ILE A 78 19.23 4.49 28.23
CA ILE A 78 19.78 4.32 26.88
C ILE A 78 21.01 3.41 27.06
N GLU A 79 20.77 2.14 27.37
CA GLU A 79 21.60 1.06 26.89
C GLU A 79 21.56 1.20 25.37
N ASP A 80 22.52 1.94 24.86
CA ASP A 80 23.14 1.58 23.61
C ASP A 80 23.62 0.12 23.77
N GLU A 81 22.70 -0.83 23.53
CA GLU A 81 23.00 -2.15 22.99
C GLU A 81 23.53 -1.91 21.56
N TYR A 82 24.67 -1.19 21.46
CA TYR A 82 25.75 -1.59 20.59
C TYR A 82 25.83 -3.10 20.79
N ASP A 83 25.43 -3.88 19.79
CA ASP A 83 25.68 -5.31 19.75
C ASP A 83 27.19 -5.48 20.02
N ALA A 84 27.56 -5.71 21.28
CA ALA A 84 28.91 -6.10 21.64
C ALA A 84 29.14 -7.38 20.84
N PRO A 85 30.14 -7.42 19.93
CA PRO A 85 30.36 -8.63 19.18
C PRO A 85 30.73 -9.69 20.20
N SER A 86 29.87 -10.69 20.38
CA SER A 86 30.30 -11.92 21.03
C SER A 86 31.50 -12.43 20.23
N ASN A 87 32.53 -12.92 20.92
CA ASN A 87 33.77 -13.43 20.31
C ASN A 87 33.58 -14.74 19.52
N ASP A 88 32.40 -14.90 18.91
CA ASP A 88 32.09 -15.93 17.94
C ASP A 88 32.51 -15.41 16.57
N THR A 89 33.80 -15.56 16.27
CA THR A 89 34.38 -15.36 14.94
C THR A 89 33.50 -16.08 13.91
N PRO A 90 32.86 -15.38 12.96
CA PRO A 90 32.35 -16.04 11.77
C PRO A 90 33.58 -16.61 11.07
N GLY A 91 33.59 -17.93 10.84
CA GLY A 91 34.60 -18.60 10.03
C GLY A 91 34.45 -18.23 8.56
N ASP A 92 34.63 -16.95 8.23
CA ASP A 92 34.82 -16.45 6.88
C ASP A 92 36.32 -16.24 6.67
N ALA A 93 36.83 -16.66 5.53
CA ALA A 93 38.26 -16.82 5.34
C ALA A 93 38.98 -15.47 5.40
N THR A 94 39.92 -15.32 6.34
CA THR A 94 40.78 -14.13 6.43
C THR A 94 41.58 -13.95 5.14
N ASN A 95 41.18 -13.00 4.31
CA ASN A 95 42.03 -12.47 3.26
C ASN A 95 42.50 -11.05 3.67
N ASN A 96 43.60 -11.00 4.41
CA ASN A 96 44.28 -9.74 4.72
C ASN A 96 44.86 -9.14 3.44
N GLY A 97 44.23 -8.10 2.89
CA GLY A 97 44.75 -7.44 1.69
C GLY A 97 43.93 -6.24 1.23
N ASN A 98 44.30 -5.05 1.71
CA ASN A 98 43.85 -3.73 1.28
C ASN A 98 42.36 -3.37 1.44
N GLY A 99 42.12 -2.10 1.79
CA GLY A 99 40.80 -1.45 1.72
C GLY A 99 40.39 -1.15 0.28
N CYS A 100 40.36 -2.18 -0.57
CA CYS A 100 39.70 -2.08 -1.86
C CYS A 100 38.19 -2.12 -1.60
N PHE A 101 37.44 -1.17 -2.17
CA PHE A 101 36.01 -1.35 -2.30
C PHE A 101 35.79 -2.62 -3.15
N ASP A 102 34.86 -3.48 -2.74
CA ASP A 102 34.31 -4.46 -3.67
C ASP A 102 33.67 -3.68 -4.83
N GLU A 103 34.19 -3.84 -6.05
CA GLU A 103 33.68 -3.14 -7.24
C GLU A 103 32.19 -3.43 -7.46
N THR A 104 31.73 -4.58 -6.99
CA THR A 104 30.33 -5.03 -6.94
C THR A 104 29.47 -4.25 -5.94
N GLU A 105 30.05 -3.68 -4.87
CA GLU A 105 29.32 -2.80 -3.94
C GLU A 105 29.21 -1.36 -4.44
N ILE A 106 30.20 -0.81 -5.17
CA ILE A 106 30.10 0.55 -5.73
C ILE A 106 29.08 0.60 -6.89
N SER A 107 29.07 -0.44 -7.72
CA SER A 107 28.24 -0.49 -8.93
C SER A 107 26.74 -0.73 -8.67
N CYS A 108 26.36 -1.16 -7.46
CA CYS A 108 24.98 -1.51 -7.16
C CYS A 108 24.03 -0.29 -7.12
N SER A 109 22.77 -0.50 -7.53
CA SER A 109 21.74 0.55 -7.57
C SER A 109 21.55 1.31 -6.25
N PHE A 110 21.59 0.60 -5.11
CA PHE A 110 21.52 1.19 -3.78
C PHE A 110 22.66 2.18 -3.54
N HIS A 111 23.90 1.80 -3.88
CA HIS A 111 25.05 2.69 -3.67
C HIS A 111 24.96 3.89 -4.58
N ARG A 112 24.64 3.72 -5.87
CA ARG A 112 24.38 4.84 -6.80
C ARG A 112 23.31 5.78 -6.26
N HIS A 113 22.20 5.23 -5.77
CA HIS A 113 21.08 6.02 -5.26
C HIS A 113 21.44 6.83 -4.01
N VAL A 114 22.22 6.22 -3.11
CA VAL A 114 22.59 6.75 -1.80
C VAL A 114 23.97 7.43 -1.83
N SER A 115 24.60 7.60 -3.00
CA SER A 115 25.82 8.40 -3.20
C SER A 115 25.63 9.60 -4.12
N HIS A 116 24.58 9.63 -4.96
CA HIS A 116 24.31 10.74 -5.86
C HIS A 116 24.14 12.06 -5.10
N VAL A 117 24.86 13.11 -5.53
CA VAL A 117 24.73 14.47 -4.96
C VAL A 117 23.99 15.32 -5.99
N ILE A 118 22.71 15.60 -5.73
CA ILE A 118 21.88 16.41 -6.63
C ILE A 118 22.44 17.84 -6.69
N THR A 119 22.56 18.36 -7.91
CA THR A 119 22.99 19.74 -8.17
C THR A 119 21.85 20.74 -8.07
N ASN A 120 22.15 22.00 -7.78
CA ASN A 120 21.17 23.09 -7.78
C ASN A 120 20.47 23.29 -9.14
N GLU A 121 21.06 22.82 -10.23
CA GLU A 121 20.45 22.84 -11.57
C GLU A 121 19.41 21.72 -11.74
N GLU A 122 19.72 20.52 -11.27
CA GLU A 122 18.76 19.40 -11.21
C GLU A 122 17.56 19.73 -10.31
N VAL A 123 17.77 20.33 -9.13
CA VAL A 123 16.67 20.83 -8.28
C VAL A 123 15.77 21.79 -9.05
N LYS A 124 16.36 22.77 -9.76
CA LYS A 124 15.60 23.73 -10.61
C LYS A 124 14.88 23.05 -11.77
N MET A 125 15.36 21.90 -12.28
CA MET A 125 14.65 21.11 -13.29
C MET A 125 13.49 20.32 -12.68
N LEU A 126 13.69 19.67 -11.53
CA LEU A 126 12.66 18.91 -10.81
C LEU A 126 11.52 19.83 -10.34
N MET A 127 11.83 21.02 -9.84
CA MET A 127 10.83 22.04 -9.46
C MET A 127 9.95 22.51 -10.63
N LYS A 128 10.41 22.43 -11.87
CA LYS A 128 9.59 22.79 -13.06
C LYS A 128 8.52 21.75 -13.40
N LYS A 129 8.50 20.58 -12.73
CA LYS A 129 7.53 19.47 -12.87
C LYS A 129 7.23 18.98 -14.30
N ASN A 130 8.05 19.34 -15.29
CA ASN A 130 7.85 19.03 -16.71
C ASN A 130 8.43 17.66 -17.09
N TYR A 131 7.87 16.60 -16.51
CA TYR A 131 8.26 15.22 -16.77
C TYR A 131 7.81 14.74 -18.16
N LYS A 132 8.76 14.49 -19.06
CA LYS A 132 8.51 13.81 -20.34
C LYS A 132 8.84 12.33 -20.21
N PHE A 133 7.84 11.47 -20.36
CA PHE A 133 8.04 10.02 -20.49
C PHE A 133 8.73 9.76 -21.84
N LYS A 134 9.93 9.17 -21.81
CA LYS A 134 10.84 9.04 -22.96
C LYS A 134 10.80 7.66 -23.62
N TRP A 135 10.45 6.63 -22.85
CA TRP A 135 10.50 5.24 -23.28
C TRP A 135 9.23 4.50 -22.84
N GLU A 136 8.92 3.45 -23.59
CA GLU A 136 7.84 2.51 -23.31
C GLU A 136 8.38 1.07 -23.31
N MET A 137 7.76 0.19 -22.51
CA MET A 137 8.13 -1.22 -22.38
C MET A 137 6.85 -2.04 -22.11
N PRO A 138 6.65 -3.21 -22.72
CA PRO A 138 5.49 -4.04 -22.43
C PRO A 138 5.46 -4.49 -20.96
N ALA A 139 4.29 -4.51 -20.33
CA ALA A 139 4.12 -5.06 -18.99
C ALA A 139 3.97 -6.59 -19.08
N VAL A 140 5.07 -7.32 -18.88
CA VAL A 140 5.09 -8.79 -18.94
C VAL A 140 4.07 -9.38 -17.96
N GLY A 141 3.22 -10.29 -18.44
CA GLY A 141 2.15 -10.91 -17.64
C GLY A 141 0.87 -10.09 -17.48
N ILE A 142 0.83 -8.82 -17.93
CA ILE A 142 -0.35 -7.95 -17.80
C ILE A 142 -0.83 -7.54 -19.21
N PRO A 143 -1.93 -8.14 -19.71
CA PRO A 143 -2.44 -7.85 -21.05
C PRO A 143 -2.73 -6.35 -21.26
N ARG A 144 -2.52 -5.88 -22.50
CA ARG A 144 -2.83 -4.50 -22.94
C ARG A 144 -2.23 -3.39 -22.06
N SER A 145 -1.14 -3.69 -21.36
CA SER A 145 -0.50 -2.78 -20.42
C SER A 145 0.96 -2.56 -20.79
N LYS A 146 1.43 -1.32 -20.61
CA LYS A 146 2.82 -0.92 -20.85
C LYS A 146 3.33 -0.05 -19.70
N TRP A 147 4.59 -0.24 -19.36
CA TRP A 147 5.35 0.67 -18.52
C TRP A 147 5.85 1.82 -19.37
N VAL A 148 5.63 3.05 -18.92
CA VAL A 148 6.22 4.26 -19.53
C VAL A 148 7.02 5.00 -18.46
N GLY A 149 8.22 5.48 -18.81
CA GLY A 149 9.10 6.09 -17.83
C GLY A 149 9.94 7.24 -18.35
N THR A 150 10.51 8.00 -17.41
CA THR A 150 11.44 9.09 -17.66
C THR A 150 12.89 8.57 -17.66
N GLY A 151 13.85 9.44 -18.01
CA GLY A 151 15.27 9.09 -18.00
C GLY A 151 15.62 8.00 -19.02
N GLU A 152 16.60 7.18 -18.68
CA GLU A 152 17.04 6.02 -19.48
C GLU A 152 16.06 4.85 -19.33
N LYS A 153 15.91 4.02 -20.38
CA LYS A 153 15.08 2.81 -20.32
C LYS A 153 15.68 1.84 -19.29
N VAL A 154 14.83 1.29 -18.41
CA VAL A 154 15.26 0.19 -17.52
C VAL A 154 15.69 -0.99 -18.39
N GLN A 155 16.88 -1.52 -18.15
CA GLN A 155 17.39 -2.66 -18.91
C GLN A 155 16.52 -3.90 -18.66
N GLU A 156 16.07 -4.53 -19.74
CA GLU A 156 15.37 -5.81 -19.67
C GLU A 156 16.39 -6.90 -19.31
N ALA A 157 16.22 -7.50 -18.13
CA ALA A 157 16.81 -8.78 -17.72
C ALA A 157 18.32 -8.98 -18.01
N CYS A 158 19.18 -8.64 -17.05
CA CYS A 158 20.45 -9.37 -16.93
C CYS A 158 20.16 -10.78 -16.37
N ASP A 159 20.85 -11.81 -16.86
CA ASP A 159 20.65 -13.21 -16.45
C ASP A 159 20.84 -13.44 -14.94
N ASP A 160 21.64 -12.61 -14.25
CA ASP A 160 21.63 -12.52 -12.78
C ASP A 160 20.68 -11.42 -12.31
N HIS A 161 19.38 -11.74 -12.23
CA HIS A 161 18.36 -10.85 -11.68
C HIS A 161 18.61 -10.41 -10.22
N LEU A 162 19.48 -11.12 -9.48
CA LEU A 162 19.74 -10.88 -8.07
C LEU A 162 21.13 -10.25 -7.81
N HIS A 163 21.87 -9.81 -8.84
CA HIS A 163 23.21 -9.21 -8.70
C HIS A 163 23.29 -8.15 -7.58
N ASP A 164 22.28 -7.29 -7.48
CA ASP A 164 22.14 -6.22 -6.49
C ASP A 164 21.68 -6.68 -5.08
N VAL A 165 21.51 -7.98 -4.86
CA VAL A 165 21.02 -8.59 -3.61
C VAL A 165 22.15 -9.29 -2.86
N LYS A 166 22.25 -8.99 -1.56
CA LYS A 166 23.21 -9.62 -0.64
C LYS A 166 22.99 -11.13 -0.54
N GLY A 167 24.09 -11.91 -0.48
CA GLY A 167 24.10 -13.39 -0.45
C GLY A 167 22.99 -14.00 0.41
N LYS A 168 22.99 -13.76 1.74
CA LYS A 168 21.98 -14.35 2.64
C LYS A 168 20.51 -14.06 2.26
N LEU A 169 20.21 -12.92 1.63
CA LEU A 169 18.86 -12.64 1.11
C LEU A 169 18.62 -13.36 -0.22
N ARG A 170 19.62 -13.32 -1.12
CA ARG A 170 19.60 -14.01 -2.41
C ARG A 170 19.38 -15.51 -2.23
N ASP A 171 20.16 -16.17 -1.38
CA ASP A 171 20.12 -17.61 -1.11
C ASP A 171 18.75 -18.01 -0.53
N HIS A 172 18.24 -17.23 0.43
CA HIS A 172 16.91 -17.44 1.03
C HIS A 172 15.78 -17.26 0.01
N TRP A 173 15.88 -16.27 -0.87
CA TRP A 173 14.88 -16.02 -1.92
C TRP A 173 14.94 -17.06 -3.05
N GLN A 174 16.14 -17.53 -3.44
CA GLN A 174 16.28 -18.64 -4.38
C GLN A 174 15.64 -19.93 -3.84
N HIS A 175 15.81 -20.21 -2.53
CA HIS A 175 15.19 -21.37 -1.87
C HIS A 175 13.67 -21.20 -1.67
N THR A 176 13.23 -20.05 -1.16
CA THR A 176 11.81 -19.80 -0.78
C THR A 176 10.91 -19.48 -1.97
N LEU A 177 11.45 -19.02 -3.10
CA LEU A 177 10.67 -18.49 -4.23
C LEU A 177 10.93 -19.22 -5.56
N SER A 178 11.65 -20.36 -5.53
CA SER A 178 12.15 -21.14 -6.68
C SER A 178 11.23 -21.15 -7.90
N ASP A 179 9.97 -21.51 -7.70
CA ASP A 179 9.06 -21.90 -8.78
C ASP A 179 8.49 -20.70 -9.57
N HIS A 180 8.52 -19.50 -8.98
CA HIS A 180 7.95 -18.27 -9.57
C HIS A 180 8.85 -17.04 -9.41
N LEU A 181 10.17 -17.21 -9.23
CA LEU A 181 11.11 -16.10 -9.03
C LEU A 181 11.05 -15.09 -10.19
N ASN A 182 11.07 -15.57 -11.45
CA ASN A 182 11.11 -14.71 -12.64
C ASN A 182 9.91 -13.74 -12.75
N SER A 183 8.70 -14.13 -12.30
CA SER A 183 7.55 -13.23 -12.34
C SER A 183 7.73 -12.05 -11.37
N ARG A 184 8.33 -12.31 -10.20
CA ARG A 184 8.65 -11.30 -9.16
C ARG A 184 9.79 -10.38 -9.62
N MET A 185 10.81 -10.94 -10.26
CA MET A 185 11.99 -10.19 -10.70
C MET A 185 11.64 -9.06 -11.68
N SER A 186 10.56 -9.20 -12.45
CA SER A 186 10.08 -8.14 -13.36
C SER A 186 9.74 -6.84 -12.62
N PHE A 187 8.91 -6.89 -11.56
CA PHE A 187 8.56 -5.73 -10.76
C PHE A 187 9.67 -5.34 -9.77
N TYR A 188 10.44 -6.31 -9.27
CA TYR A 188 11.61 -6.05 -8.42
C TYR A 188 12.64 -5.17 -9.14
N SER A 189 12.91 -5.44 -10.42
CA SER A 189 13.85 -4.65 -11.24
C SER A 189 13.41 -3.19 -11.38
N LEU A 190 12.09 -2.94 -11.43
CA LEU A 190 11.55 -1.58 -11.41
C LEU A 190 11.77 -0.92 -10.04
N CYS A 191 11.48 -1.64 -8.94
CA CYS A 191 11.71 -1.14 -7.58
C CYS A 191 13.19 -0.78 -7.34
N ASN A 192 14.09 -1.68 -7.76
CA ASN A 192 15.55 -1.53 -7.66
C ASN A 192 16.11 -0.36 -8.50
N SER A 193 15.33 0.22 -9.42
CA SER A 193 15.72 1.45 -10.13
C SER A 193 15.61 2.73 -9.28
N TYR A 194 15.07 2.64 -8.05
CA TYR A 194 14.81 3.75 -7.12
C TYR A 194 13.89 4.88 -7.62
N ARG A 195 13.35 4.76 -8.83
CA ARG A 195 12.34 5.66 -9.41
C ARG A 195 11.01 5.59 -8.68
N ASP A 196 10.25 6.67 -8.74
CA ASP A 196 8.85 6.68 -8.31
C ASP A 196 8.00 5.81 -9.25
N ILE A 197 7.20 4.89 -8.70
CA ILE A 197 6.43 3.90 -9.45
C ILE A 197 4.92 4.12 -9.22
N MET A 198 4.13 4.12 -10.30
CA MET A 198 2.66 4.08 -10.24
C MET A 198 2.13 2.86 -10.98
N HIS A 199 1.63 1.86 -10.24
CA HIS A 199 1.05 0.62 -10.77
C HIS A 199 -0.47 0.61 -10.57
N CYS A 200 -1.20 1.19 -11.52
CA CYS A 200 -2.67 1.27 -11.52
C CYS A 200 -3.33 0.11 -12.30
N ASN A 201 -2.96 -1.12 -11.95
CA ASN A 201 -3.54 -2.37 -12.46
C ASN A 201 -3.14 -3.56 -11.55
N LYS A 202 -2.95 -3.29 -10.25
CA LYS A 202 -2.65 -4.33 -9.26
C LYS A 202 -3.88 -5.25 -9.19
N LYS A 203 -3.71 -6.56 -9.18
CA LYS A 203 -4.88 -7.46 -9.01
C LYS A 203 -5.15 -7.57 -7.51
N PRO A 204 -6.25 -7.02 -6.99
CA PRO A 204 -6.51 -7.13 -5.58
C PRO A 204 -6.82 -8.58 -5.21
N PHE A 205 -6.38 -9.01 -4.03
CA PHE A 205 -6.54 -10.41 -3.60
C PHE A 205 -8.02 -10.82 -3.48
N TYR A 206 -8.91 -9.85 -3.23
CA TYR A 206 -10.35 -10.06 -3.12
C TYR A 206 -11.06 -10.30 -4.46
N LEU A 207 -10.47 -9.88 -5.59
CA LEU A 207 -10.98 -10.27 -6.91
C LEU A 207 -10.42 -11.66 -7.28
N LYS A 208 -11.19 -12.71 -6.93
CA LYS A 208 -10.94 -14.14 -7.22
C LYS A 208 -10.66 -14.43 -8.72
N SER A 209 -9.43 -14.18 -9.15
CA SER A 209 -8.87 -14.58 -10.45
C SER A 209 -7.59 -15.41 -10.23
N ASN A 210 -7.31 -16.36 -11.12
CA ASN A 210 -6.30 -17.41 -10.91
C ASN A 210 -4.92 -16.87 -10.46
N GLY A 211 -4.49 -17.31 -9.28
CA GLY A 211 -3.17 -17.05 -8.70
C GLY A 211 -3.12 -15.78 -7.85
N PRO A 212 -2.45 -15.80 -6.68
CA PRO A 212 -2.34 -14.62 -5.84
C PRO A 212 -1.48 -13.56 -6.51
N ASP A 213 -1.83 -12.28 -6.34
CA ASP A 213 -1.00 -11.12 -6.72
C ASP A 213 0.25 -10.94 -5.83
N SER A 214 0.68 -12.04 -5.19
CA SER A 214 1.90 -12.16 -4.39
C SER A 214 3.13 -11.77 -5.18
N SER A 215 3.11 -11.81 -6.52
CA SER A 215 4.28 -11.44 -7.33
C SER A 215 4.72 -9.98 -7.12
N THR A 216 3.77 -9.04 -7.19
CA THR A 216 4.02 -7.61 -7.00
C THR A 216 4.34 -7.30 -5.54
N MET A 217 3.62 -7.97 -4.63
CA MET A 217 3.81 -7.88 -3.18
C MET A 217 5.22 -8.33 -2.76
N ASP A 218 5.65 -9.51 -3.20
CA ASP A 218 6.97 -10.06 -2.89
C ASP A 218 8.07 -9.14 -3.40
N ALA A 219 7.91 -8.61 -4.62
CA ALA A 219 8.89 -7.73 -5.24
C ALA A 219 9.13 -6.42 -4.46
N TYR A 220 8.09 -5.72 -3.98
CA TYR A 220 8.32 -4.51 -3.17
C TYR A 220 8.82 -4.85 -1.75
N LEU A 221 8.42 -5.99 -1.17
CA LEU A 221 8.91 -6.44 0.14
C LEU A 221 10.39 -6.85 0.08
N MET A 222 10.79 -7.59 -0.95
CA MET A 222 12.19 -7.91 -1.25
C MET A 222 13.02 -6.63 -1.42
N HIS A 223 12.49 -5.62 -2.12
CA HIS A 223 13.18 -4.33 -2.29
C HIS A 223 13.36 -3.60 -0.94
N ALA A 224 12.30 -3.48 -0.15
CA ALA A 224 12.34 -2.90 1.18
C ALA A 224 13.35 -3.62 2.10
N LEU A 225 13.37 -4.95 2.11
CA LEU A 225 14.33 -5.76 2.86
C LEU A 225 15.78 -5.50 2.39
N ASN A 226 16.05 -5.54 1.07
CA ASN A 226 17.40 -5.28 0.53
C ASN A 226 17.87 -3.87 0.91
N HIS A 227 17.01 -2.85 0.76
CA HIS A 227 17.30 -1.46 1.10
C HIS A 227 17.64 -1.28 2.59
N VAL A 228 16.83 -1.86 3.50
CA VAL A 228 17.09 -1.79 4.95
C VAL A 228 18.38 -2.53 5.31
N HIS A 229 18.60 -3.74 4.80
CA HIS A 229 19.82 -4.51 5.08
C HIS A 229 21.08 -3.78 4.58
N ARG A 230 21.06 -3.24 3.34
CA ARG A 230 22.19 -2.45 2.81
C ARG A 230 22.44 -1.18 3.62
N THR A 231 21.39 -0.46 4.04
CA THR A 231 21.53 0.74 4.88
C THR A 231 22.14 0.40 6.24
N ARG A 232 21.67 -0.67 6.90
CA ARG A 232 22.21 -1.11 8.20
C ARG A 232 23.66 -1.56 8.10
N ASP A 233 24.03 -2.27 7.03
CA ASP A 233 25.40 -2.75 6.86
C ASP A 233 26.41 -1.61 6.59
N VAL A 234 26.00 -0.54 5.90
CA VAL A 234 26.82 0.69 5.79
C VAL A 234 27.05 1.31 7.17
N VAL A 235 25.98 1.49 7.96
CA VAL A 235 26.08 2.05 9.32
C VAL A 235 26.96 1.20 10.21
N ILE A 236 26.74 -0.12 10.29
CA ILE A 236 27.53 -1.05 11.11
C ILE A 236 29.02 -1.03 10.71
N ARG A 237 29.31 -0.98 9.40
CA ARG A 237 30.68 -0.90 8.86
C ARG A 237 31.37 0.40 9.24
N ASN A 238 30.65 1.52 9.15
CA ASN A 238 31.17 2.83 9.55
C ASN A 238 31.34 2.95 11.06
N ASP A 239 30.41 2.41 11.87
CA ASP A 239 30.57 2.31 13.33
C ASP A 239 31.82 1.48 13.71
N ALA A 240 32.10 0.40 12.98
CA ALA A 240 33.28 -0.43 13.19
C ALA A 240 34.59 0.29 12.82
N LYS A 241 34.59 1.13 11.77
CA LYS A 241 35.73 1.99 11.43
C LYS A 241 35.97 3.04 12.52
N LEU A 242 34.91 3.74 12.95
CA LEU A 242 35.01 4.79 13.98
C LEU A 242 35.50 4.25 15.34
N ARG A 243 35.10 3.03 15.73
CA ARG A 243 35.65 2.37 16.93
C ARG A 243 37.14 2.02 16.83
N ASN A 244 37.66 1.82 15.62
CA ASN A 244 39.04 1.42 15.39
C ASN A 244 39.99 2.61 15.14
N ASP A 245 39.46 3.81 14.90
CA ASP A 245 40.22 4.98 14.44
C ASP A 245 39.71 6.25 15.17
N THR A 246 39.90 6.26 16.49
CA THR A 246 39.30 7.23 17.43
C THR A 246 39.83 8.67 17.32
N ASP A 247 40.92 8.88 16.59
CA ASP A 247 41.60 10.18 16.44
C ASP A 247 41.22 10.92 15.14
N ARG A 248 40.31 10.37 14.31
CA ARG A 248 39.84 11.04 13.09
C ARG A 248 38.75 12.05 13.37
N ASP A 249 38.97 13.27 12.86
CA ASP A 249 37.91 14.26 12.78
C ASP A 249 36.87 13.85 11.74
N ILE A 250 35.66 13.56 12.20
CA ILE A 250 34.53 13.08 11.39
C ILE A 250 34.01 14.20 10.47
N THR A 251 34.28 15.47 10.80
CA THR A 251 33.71 16.64 10.10
C THR A 251 34.18 16.80 8.66
N ASP A 252 35.42 16.39 8.34
CA ASP A 252 36.00 16.51 7.00
C ASP A 252 35.79 15.26 6.12
N ASP A 253 35.56 14.08 6.72
CA ASP A 253 35.43 12.81 5.99
C ASP A 253 33.97 12.47 5.66
N LYS A 254 33.56 12.84 4.44
CA LYS A 254 32.23 12.58 3.88
C LYS A 254 31.84 11.08 3.83
N THR A 255 32.76 10.14 4.05
CA THR A 255 32.44 8.70 4.03
C THR A 255 31.59 8.22 5.22
N TYR A 256 31.53 9.02 6.31
CA TYR A 256 30.71 8.73 7.49
C TYR A 256 29.29 9.34 7.44
N LEU A 257 28.94 10.04 6.36
CA LEU A 257 27.61 10.61 6.13
C LEU A 257 26.62 9.53 5.71
N ASP A 258 26.26 8.66 6.65
CA ASP A 258 25.42 7.48 6.42
C ASP A 258 24.01 7.56 7.02
N GLN A 259 23.78 8.48 7.96
CA GLN A 259 22.53 8.62 8.70
C GLN A 259 21.59 9.70 8.11
N GLY A 260 20.39 9.73 8.68
CA GLY A 260 19.41 10.81 8.55
C GLY A 260 18.67 10.90 9.88
N PHE A 261 17.92 11.99 10.14
CA PHE A 261 17.44 12.39 11.49
C PHE A 261 16.71 11.33 12.36
N THR A 262 16.28 10.21 11.78
CA THR A 262 15.71 9.08 12.52
C THR A 262 16.09 7.77 11.82
N ARG A 263 16.02 6.65 12.55
CA ARG A 263 16.35 5.33 11.99
C ARG A 263 15.42 4.84 10.88
N PRO A 264 14.07 4.99 10.95
CA PRO A 264 13.16 4.50 9.92
C PRO A 264 13.54 4.91 8.50
N LYS A 265 13.57 3.92 7.63
CA LYS A 265 13.82 4.08 6.20
C LYS A 265 12.54 3.84 5.40
N VAL A 266 11.77 2.78 5.70
CA VAL A 266 10.57 2.39 4.95
C VAL A 266 9.29 2.64 5.74
N LEU A 267 8.24 3.08 5.04
CA LEU A 267 6.86 3.26 5.52
C LEU A 267 5.91 2.51 4.57
N PHE A 268 5.17 1.54 5.12
CA PHE A 268 4.01 0.94 4.44
C PHE A 268 2.75 1.67 4.90
N LEU A 269 2.04 2.30 3.95
CA LEU A 269 0.72 2.88 4.14
C LEU A 269 -0.33 1.94 3.56
N LEU A 270 -1.25 1.48 4.40
CA LEU A 270 -2.21 0.42 4.09
C LEU A 270 -3.61 0.79 4.59
N PRO A 271 -4.70 0.39 3.91
CA PRO A 271 -6.05 0.86 4.26
C PRO A 271 -6.61 0.23 5.54
N LEU A 272 -6.47 -1.10 5.74
CA LEU A 272 -7.03 -1.84 6.88
C LEU A 272 -5.99 -2.77 7.53
N LYS A 273 -6.20 -3.15 8.80
CA LYS A 273 -5.36 -4.13 9.50
C LYS A 273 -5.23 -5.48 8.78
N SER A 274 -6.28 -5.95 8.10
CA SER A 274 -6.23 -7.18 7.28
C SER A 274 -5.09 -7.15 6.22
N PHE A 275 -4.83 -5.99 5.60
CA PHE A 275 -3.70 -5.80 4.68
C PHE A 275 -2.35 -5.75 5.41
N ALA A 276 -2.29 -5.05 6.56
CA ALA A 276 -1.08 -4.99 7.40
C ALA A 276 -0.62 -6.38 7.84
N ARG A 277 -1.56 -7.24 8.24
CA ARG A 277 -1.31 -8.65 8.55
C ARG A 277 -0.66 -9.39 7.39
N ARG A 278 -1.25 -9.30 6.19
CA ARG A 278 -0.74 -9.99 4.99
C ARG A 278 0.69 -9.56 4.69
N ILE A 279 0.97 -8.26 4.75
CA ILE A 279 2.31 -7.69 4.54
C ILE A 279 3.29 -8.15 5.59
N VAL A 280 2.97 -8.09 6.89
CA VAL A 280 3.89 -8.52 7.96
C VAL A 280 4.17 -10.03 7.88
N LYS A 281 3.14 -10.87 7.71
CA LYS A 281 3.33 -12.32 7.51
C LYS A 281 4.28 -12.60 6.34
N ARG A 282 4.09 -11.91 5.21
CA ARG A 282 4.91 -12.12 4.01
C ARG A 282 6.32 -11.54 4.14
N LEU A 283 6.48 -10.39 4.78
CA LEU A 283 7.77 -9.77 5.12
C LEU A 283 8.62 -10.71 5.99
N ILE A 284 8.01 -11.38 6.97
CA ILE A 284 8.68 -12.36 7.83
C ILE A 284 9.09 -13.60 7.01
N GLN A 285 8.21 -14.14 6.16
CA GLN A 285 8.54 -15.28 5.26
C GLN A 285 9.69 -14.95 4.29
N LEU A 286 9.74 -13.71 3.79
CA LEU A 286 10.79 -13.24 2.88
C LEU A 286 12.09 -12.86 3.62
N SER A 287 12.11 -12.85 4.95
CA SER A 287 13.33 -12.61 5.72
C SER A 287 14.01 -13.93 6.10
N PRO A 288 15.36 -14.03 6.02
CA PRO A 288 16.11 -15.17 6.53
C PRO A 288 16.25 -15.17 8.07
N LEU A 289 15.69 -14.16 8.76
CA LEU A 289 15.82 -13.98 10.20
C LEU A 289 14.65 -14.65 10.94
N PRO A 290 14.90 -15.51 11.96
CA PRO A 290 13.83 -16.02 12.81
C PRO A 290 13.13 -14.87 13.56
N GLN A 291 11.83 -15.00 13.79
CA GLN A 291 11.08 -14.02 14.57
C GLN A 291 11.28 -14.27 16.08
N LYS A 292 11.18 -13.22 16.91
CA LYS A 292 11.05 -13.40 18.37
C LYS A 292 9.59 -13.75 18.73
N ASP A 293 9.35 -14.95 19.26
CA ASP A 293 8.01 -15.55 19.41
C ASP A 293 6.99 -14.69 20.16
N SER A 294 7.42 -14.00 21.23
CA SER A 294 6.50 -13.26 22.12
C SER A 294 5.68 -12.18 21.40
N ALA A 295 6.28 -11.49 20.42
CA ALA A 295 5.61 -10.44 19.67
C ALA A 295 4.65 -10.97 18.59
N MET A 296 4.84 -12.22 18.12
CA MET A 296 3.94 -12.82 17.14
C MET A 296 2.60 -13.22 17.77
N GLY A 297 2.60 -13.66 19.03
CA GLY A 297 1.37 -13.93 19.77
C GLY A 297 0.50 -12.68 19.94
N GLN A 298 1.12 -11.53 20.28
CA GLN A 298 0.42 -10.25 20.33
C GLN A 298 -0.09 -9.82 18.94
N PHE A 299 0.75 -9.90 17.91
CA PHE A 299 0.38 -9.55 16.54
C PHE A 299 -0.82 -10.35 16.02
N LYS A 300 -0.83 -11.66 16.25
CA LYS A 300 -1.96 -12.54 15.93
C LYS A 300 -3.23 -12.18 16.68
N LYS A 301 -3.13 -11.73 17.94
CA LYS A 301 -4.28 -11.30 18.73
C LYS A 301 -4.88 -9.97 18.25
N GLU A 302 -4.05 -9.04 17.79
CA GLU A 302 -4.47 -7.70 17.38
C GLU A 302 -4.88 -7.61 15.89
N PHE A 303 -4.27 -8.42 15.02
CA PHE A 303 -4.51 -8.40 13.57
C PHE A 303 -5.19 -9.68 13.02
N GLY A 304 -5.39 -10.70 13.86
CA GLY A 304 -5.97 -12.02 13.52
C GLY A 304 -4.95 -13.07 13.05
N GLU A 305 -5.30 -14.36 13.09
CA GLU A 305 -4.41 -15.46 12.68
C GLU A 305 -4.49 -15.82 11.18
N SER A 306 -5.66 -15.80 10.54
CA SER A 306 -5.85 -16.30 9.16
C SER A 306 -6.67 -15.38 8.25
N ASP A 307 -6.37 -15.40 6.95
CA ASP A 307 -7.01 -14.52 5.96
C ASP A 307 -8.49 -14.88 5.71
N ASP A 308 -8.94 -16.04 6.17
CA ASP A 308 -10.32 -16.52 6.08
C ASP A 308 -11.15 -16.24 7.37
N GLU A 309 -10.53 -15.70 8.43
CA GLU A 309 -11.27 -15.24 9.62
C GLU A 309 -12.25 -14.13 9.26
N GLY A 310 -13.44 -14.17 9.84
CA GLY A 310 -14.47 -13.14 9.62
C GLY A 310 -15.25 -13.26 8.32
N ILE A 311 -14.90 -14.18 7.40
CA ILE A 311 -15.73 -14.48 6.23
C ILE A 311 -17.03 -15.16 6.70
N PRO A 312 -18.23 -14.60 6.43
CA PRO A 312 -19.48 -15.24 6.84
C PRO A 312 -19.74 -16.49 6.01
N GLU A 313 -20.05 -17.62 6.64
CA GLU A 313 -20.40 -18.87 5.93
C GLU A 313 -21.59 -18.71 4.97
N HIS A 314 -22.48 -17.76 5.27
CA HIS A 314 -23.68 -17.42 4.51
C HIS A 314 -23.83 -15.89 4.34
N SER A 315 -22.87 -15.25 3.66
CA SER A 315 -23.03 -13.85 3.25
C SER A 315 -24.03 -13.70 2.09
N THR A 316 -24.78 -12.59 2.10
CA THR A 316 -25.57 -12.11 0.96
C THR A 316 -24.82 -11.07 0.12
N LYS A 317 -23.65 -10.61 0.58
CA LYS A 317 -22.82 -9.63 -0.13
C LYS A 317 -22.00 -10.32 -1.24
N PRO A 318 -21.46 -9.57 -2.21
CA PRO A 318 -20.58 -10.11 -3.25
C PRO A 318 -19.31 -10.76 -2.68
N ALA A 319 -18.81 -11.81 -3.33
CA ALA A 319 -17.67 -12.58 -2.83
C ALA A 319 -16.34 -11.80 -2.76
N ASP A 320 -16.23 -10.68 -3.46
CA ASP A 320 -15.13 -9.71 -3.39
C ASP A 320 -15.31 -8.71 -2.25
N PHE A 321 -16.55 -8.34 -1.89
CA PHE A 321 -16.84 -7.62 -0.65
C PHE A 321 -16.40 -8.47 0.56
N ASP A 322 -16.87 -9.73 0.64
CA ASP A 322 -16.58 -10.61 1.78
C ASP A 322 -15.08 -10.84 1.97
N LEU A 323 -14.28 -10.83 0.89
CA LEU A 323 -12.83 -10.97 0.95
C LEU A 323 -12.11 -9.66 1.27
N LEU A 324 -12.61 -8.51 0.82
CA LEU A 324 -12.04 -7.20 1.15
C LEU A 324 -12.19 -6.90 2.65
N PHE A 325 -13.37 -7.20 3.20
CA PHE A 325 -13.71 -7.00 4.60
C PHE A 325 -13.53 -8.25 5.46
N ALA A 326 -12.71 -9.21 5.00
CA ALA A 326 -12.29 -10.36 5.81
C ALA A 326 -11.25 -9.97 6.88
N GLY A 327 -11.40 -10.52 8.08
CA GLY A 327 -10.55 -10.26 9.23
C GLY A 327 -10.86 -8.94 9.93
N ASP A 328 -9.84 -8.34 10.55
CA ASP A 328 -9.98 -7.03 11.18
C ASP A 328 -9.95 -5.90 10.12
N ILE A 329 -11.04 -5.15 10.08
CA ILE A 329 -11.30 -4.03 9.16
C ILE A 329 -10.95 -2.66 9.77
N ASP A 330 -10.45 -2.63 11.01
CA ASP A 330 -9.98 -1.41 11.66
C ASP A 330 -8.90 -0.72 10.81
N ASP A 331 -9.07 0.60 10.62
CA ASP A 331 -8.18 1.48 9.87
C ASP A 331 -7.30 2.34 10.77
N HIS A 332 -7.38 2.16 12.10
CA HIS A 332 -6.50 2.80 13.07
C HIS A 332 -5.41 1.83 13.56
N PHE A 333 -4.24 1.86 12.92
CA PHE A 333 -3.07 1.11 13.38
C PHE A 333 -1.75 1.78 13.01
N VAL A 334 -0.76 1.63 13.89
CA VAL A 334 0.60 2.07 13.67
C VAL A 334 1.58 1.27 14.53
N PHE A 335 2.59 0.63 13.92
CA PHE A 335 3.62 -0.12 14.66
C PHE A 335 4.96 -0.16 13.92
N GLY A 336 6.04 -0.14 14.70
CA GLY A 336 7.42 -0.22 14.22
C GLY A 336 7.93 -1.66 14.12
N VAL A 337 8.66 -1.95 13.05
CA VAL A 337 9.37 -3.21 12.84
C VAL A 337 10.88 -2.94 12.80
N LYS A 338 11.60 -3.57 13.73
CA LYS A 338 13.06 -3.48 13.88
C LYS A 338 13.69 -4.79 13.42
N LEU A 339 14.54 -4.71 12.41
CA LEU A 339 15.41 -5.82 12.03
C LEU A 339 16.65 -5.77 12.95
N THR A 340 17.05 -6.92 13.49
CA THR A 340 18.33 -7.07 14.22
C THR A 340 19.31 -7.90 13.38
N LYS A 341 20.43 -8.36 13.94
CA LYS A 341 21.31 -9.31 13.25
C LYS A 341 20.78 -10.76 13.30
N LYS A 342 20.01 -11.09 14.35
CA LYS A 342 19.58 -12.45 14.67
C LYS A 342 18.06 -12.67 14.54
N SER A 343 17.26 -11.61 14.60
CA SER A 343 15.79 -11.72 14.59
C SER A 343 15.03 -10.47 14.14
N ILE A 344 13.74 -10.65 13.86
CA ILE A 344 12.75 -9.57 13.64
C ILE A 344 12.02 -9.28 14.96
N LYS A 345 12.01 -8.01 15.38
CA LYS A 345 11.20 -7.49 16.50
C LYS A 345 10.05 -6.65 15.94
N LEU A 346 8.80 -7.03 16.22
CA LEU A 346 7.60 -6.20 15.98
C LEU A 346 7.39 -5.26 17.18
N TYR A 347 6.50 -4.27 17.03
CA TYR A 347 6.15 -3.27 18.06
C TYR A 347 7.35 -2.55 18.69
N SER A 348 8.40 -2.31 17.90
CA SER A 348 9.52 -1.48 18.35
C SER A 348 9.14 0.00 18.29
N ASN A 349 9.66 0.81 19.22
CA ASN A 349 9.48 2.27 19.19
C ASN A 349 9.87 2.82 17.80
N PHE A 350 9.08 3.76 17.26
CA PHE A 350 9.24 4.28 15.90
C PHE A 350 10.67 4.76 15.62
N TYR A 351 11.30 5.50 16.54
CA TYR A 351 12.67 6.00 16.35
C TYR A 351 13.74 4.89 16.36
N SER A 352 13.43 3.74 16.96
CA SER A 352 14.30 2.55 17.01
C SER A 352 14.07 1.55 15.87
N SER A 353 13.04 1.77 15.05
CA SER A 353 12.57 0.86 14.00
C SER A 353 13.23 1.13 12.65
N ASP A 354 13.23 0.14 11.77
CA ASP A 354 13.77 0.26 10.41
C ASP A 354 12.66 0.46 9.37
N ILE A 355 11.54 -0.23 9.60
CA ILE A 355 10.30 -0.18 8.82
C ILE A 355 9.18 0.26 9.76
N ILE A 356 8.25 1.06 9.28
CA ILE A 356 7.00 1.33 9.99
C ILE A 356 5.81 0.90 9.12
N VAL A 357 4.80 0.31 9.73
CA VAL A 357 3.55 -0.10 9.08
C VAL A 357 2.43 0.69 9.72
N ALA A 358 1.61 1.33 8.90
CA ALA A 358 0.60 2.28 9.35
C ALA A 358 -0.58 2.40 8.38
N SER A 359 -1.68 2.91 8.88
CA SER A 359 -2.70 3.52 8.04
C SER A 359 -2.33 4.97 7.66
N PRO A 360 -2.95 5.54 6.60
CA PRO A 360 -2.70 6.93 6.20
C PRO A 360 -3.10 7.98 7.24
N LEU A 361 -3.62 7.59 8.41
CA LEU A 361 -3.84 8.48 9.54
C LEU A 361 -2.56 8.83 10.33
N ALA A 362 -1.42 8.15 10.13
CA ALA A 362 -0.38 8.10 11.17
C ALA A 362 1.05 8.65 10.91
N LEU A 363 1.68 8.56 9.71
CA LEU A 363 3.18 8.53 9.68
C LEU A 363 3.98 9.07 8.45
N LYS A 364 5.33 9.05 8.55
CA LYS A 364 6.32 9.65 7.61
C LYS A 364 7.54 8.73 7.23
N ARG A 365 7.89 8.64 5.93
CA ARG A 365 9.18 8.22 5.21
C ARG A 365 8.94 7.28 4.00
N ILE A 366 9.96 6.60 3.39
CA ILE A 366 9.87 5.98 2.02
C ILE A 366 8.55 5.24 1.85
N VAL A 367 7.70 5.73 0.96
CA VAL A 367 6.28 5.37 0.98
C VAL A 367 6.00 4.25 -0.02
N VAL A 368 5.54 3.12 0.49
CA VAL A 368 4.75 2.18 -0.29
C VAL A 368 3.29 2.40 0.09
N VAL A 369 2.50 2.95 -0.83
CA VAL A 369 1.04 3.03 -0.70
C VAL A 369 0.48 1.80 -1.40
N ASP A 370 -0.05 0.84 -0.64
CA ASP A 370 -0.71 -0.33 -1.22
C ASP A 370 -2.23 -0.19 -1.14
N HIS A 371 -2.92 -0.62 -2.20
CA HIS A 371 -4.37 -0.48 -2.37
C HIS A 371 -4.88 0.97 -2.23
N ALA A 372 -4.25 1.90 -2.99
CA ALA A 372 -4.67 3.29 -3.04
C ALA A 372 -6.13 3.48 -3.53
N ASP A 373 -6.66 2.53 -4.31
CA ASP A 373 -8.09 2.45 -4.65
C ASP A 373 -9.00 2.30 -3.43
N VAL A 374 -8.60 1.49 -2.44
CA VAL A 374 -9.37 1.29 -1.19
C VAL A 374 -9.21 2.51 -0.27
N MET A 375 -8.01 3.10 -0.20
CA MET A 375 -7.82 4.36 0.54
C MET A 375 -8.68 5.51 0.01
N SER A 376 -8.85 5.57 -1.31
CA SER A 376 -9.73 6.54 -1.95
C SER A 376 -11.22 6.36 -1.59
N MET A 377 -11.62 5.20 -1.05
CA MET A 377 -12.98 4.97 -0.53
C MET A 377 -13.14 5.40 0.93
N GLN A 378 -12.03 5.51 1.68
CA GLN A 378 -12.02 5.95 3.09
C GLN A 378 -12.03 7.48 3.17
N ASN A 379 -10.86 8.10 2.97
CA ASN A 379 -10.68 9.54 2.79
C ASN A 379 -9.31 9.79 2.15
N TRP A 380 -9.28 10.37 0.95
CA TRP A 380 -8.03 10.68 0.26
C TRP A 380 -7.23 11.80 0.94
N ASP A 381 -7.89 12.74 1.61
CA ASP A 381 -7.26 13.88 2.28
C ASP A 381 -6.24 13.44 3.35
N HIS A 382 -6.48 12.31 4.02
CA HIS A 382 -5.54 11.74 4.99
C HIS A 382 -4.21 11.35 4.33
N LEU A 383 -4.26 10.79 3.12
CA LEU A 383 -3.07 10.43 2.36
C LEU A 383 -2.32 11.68 1.87
N GLU A 384 -3.03 12.71 1.41
CA GLU A 384 -2.39 13.98 1.02
C GLU A 384 -1.72 14.67 2.21
N ALA A 385 -2.41 14.76 3.35
CA ALA A 385 -1.87 15.29 4.59
C ALA A 385 -0.60 14.54 5.05
N VAL A 386 -0.56 13.21 4.94
CA VAL A 386 0.67 12.43 5.15
C VAL A 386 1.76 12.88 4.19
N PHE A 387 1.47 13.02 2.89
CA PHE A 387 2.48 13.38 1.90
C PHE A 387 3.05 14.80 2.05
N GLU A 388 2.24 15.79 2.47
CA GLU A 388 2.70 17.13 2.84
C GLU A 388 3.65 17.11 4.06
N GLN A 389 3.36 16.21 4.99
CA GLN A 389 4.12 16.02 6.22
C GLN A 389 5.40 15.19 6.02
N LEU A 390 5.58 14.51 4.88
CA LEU A 390 6.82 13.80 4.55
C LEU A 390 8.00 14.76 4.38
N ASN A 391 9.20 14.27 4.72
CA ASN A 391 10.49 14.96 4.53
C ASN A 391 10.66 16.29 5.30
N GLN A 392 9.66 16.73 6.05
CA GLN A 392 9.78 17.87 6.97
C GLN A 392 10.88 17.64 8.01
N LEU A 393 11.59 18.70 8.39
CA LEU A 393 12.58 18.67 9.46
C LEU A 393 11.91 18.31 10.80
N PRO A 394 12.53 17.45 11.64
CA PRO A 394 11.99 17.16 12.96
C PRO A 394 12.12 18.37 13.87
N SER A 395 11.12 18.60 14.73
CA SER A 395 11.10 19.70 15.70
C SER A 395 11.85 19.39 17.01
N LYS A 396 12.25 18.13 17.21
CA LYS A 396 13.02 17.66 18.36
C LYS A 396 14.19 16.80 17.89
N GLU A 397 15.27 16.80 18.65
CA GLU A 397 16.38 15.88 18.46
C GLU A 397 16.04 14.50 19.00
N HIS A 398 16.52 13.46 18.33
CA HIS A 398 16.21 12.05 18.63
C HIS A 398 17.50 11.20 18.70
N GLY A 399 18.52 11.71 19.40
CA GLY A 399 19.79 11.00 19.65
C GLY A 399 20.64 10.67 18.41
N THR A 400 20.31 11.23 17.24
CA THR A 400 21.05 10.97 15.99
C THR A 400 22.30 11.85 15.93
N ASN A 401 23.46 11.27 15.62
CA ASN A 401 24.71 12.04 15.49
C ASN A 401 24.63 12.96 14.26
N VAL A 402 24.54 14.27 14.51
CA VAL A 402 24.40 15.31 13.48
C VAL A 402 25.53 15.28 12.45
N MET A 403 26.76 14.95 12.86
CA MET A 403 27.94 14.87 11.98
C MET A 403 27.87 13.72 10.96
N ARG A 404 26.91 12.79 11.12
CA ARG A 404 26.66 11.67 10.19
C ARG A 404 25.41 11.86 9.34
N ILE A 405 24.67 12.95 9.53
CA ILE A 405 23.44 13.22 8.77
C ILE A 405 23.82 13.67 7.36
N ARG A 406 23.27 12.99 6.35
CA ARG A 406 23.51 13.31 4.94
C ARG A 406 23.09 14.75 4.61
N PRO A 407 23.90 15.55 3.88
CA PRO A 407 23.62 16.96 3.63
C PRO A 407 22.24 17.24 3.05
N TRP A 408 21.75 16.39 2.14
CA TRP A 408 20.42 16.54 1.55
C TRP A 408 19.24 16.46 2.53
N TYR A 409 19.44 15.94 3.75
CA TYR A 409 18.44 16.03 4.82
C TYR A 409 18.44 17.42 5.46
N LEU A 410 19.61 18.05 5.60
CA LEU A 410 19.78 19.42 6.10
C LEU A 410 19.29 20.45 5.07
N ASP A 411 19.61 20.23 3.79
CA ASP A 411 19.20 21.08 2.66
C ASP A 411 17.71 20.93 2.25
N GLN A 412 16.93 20.12 2.98
CA GLN A 412 15.52 19.79 2.68
C GLN A 412 15.30 19.14 1.28
N HIS A 413 16.37 18.63 0.66
CA HIS A 413 16.34 17.92 -0.62
C HIS A 413 15.88 16.46 -0.51
N ALA A 414 15.63 15.94 0.69
CA ALA A 414 15.20 14.56 0.94
C ALA A 414 13.98 14.11 0.12
N GLN A 415 13.07 15.01 -0.27
CA GLN A 415 11.95 14.72 -1.17
C GLN A 415 12.36 14.21 -2.56
N TYR A 416 13.55 14.57 -3.03
CA TYR A 416 14.09 14.13 -4.32
C TYR A 416 14.80 12.78 -4.23
N TYR A 417 15.17 12.34 -3.02
CA TYR A 417 15.77 11.03 -2.74
C TYR A 417 14.73 9.99 -2.29
N ARG A 418 13.56 10.43 -1.80
CA ARG A 418 12.48 9.51 -1.41
C ARG A 418 11.96 8.78 -2.64
N GLN A 419 12.02 7.46 -2.65
CA GLN A 419 11.23 6.64 -3.57
C GLN A 419 9.78 6.55 -3.06
N THR A 420 8.81 6.70 -3.96
CA THR A 420 7.41 6.41 -3.69
C THR A 420 6.89 5.33 -4.66
N ILE A 421 6.27 4.28 -4.11
CA ILE A 421 5.61 3.21 -4.87
C ILE A 421 4.11 3.29 -4.57
N LEU A 422 3.32 3.67 -5.58
CA LEU A 422 1.86 3.72 -5.52
C LEU A 422 1.28 2.49 -6.24
N LEU A 423 0.49 1.70 -5.53
CA LEU A 423 -0.16 0.50 -6.06
C LEU A 423 -1.68 0.66 -5.94
N SER A 424 -2.39 0.38 -7.03
CA SER A 424 -3.85 0.51 -7.09
C SER A 424 -4.43 -0.45 -8.13
N SER A 425 -5.67 -0.90 -7.92
CA SER A 425 -6.40 -1.69 -8.92
C SER A 425 -6.78 -0.88 -10.17
N TYR A 426 -6.96 0.44 -10.03
CA TYR A 426 -7.30 1.36 -11.13
C TYR A 426 -6.65 2.74 -10.95
N LEU A 427 -6.66 3.55 -12.02
CA LEU A 427 -6.16 4.93 -11.98
C LEU A 427 -7.31 5.88 -11.63
N THR A 428 -7.08 6.79 -10.69
CA THR A 428 -7.99 7.91 -10.40
C THR A 428 -7.30 9.25 -10.65
N PRO A 429 -8.06 10.36 -10.81
CA PRO A 429 -7.49 11.70 -10.93
C PRO A 429 -6.59 12.07 -9.75
N GLU A 430 -6.95 11.65 -8.54
CA GLU A 430 -6.29 11.97 -7.27
C GLU A 430 -4.94 11.24 -7.15
N ILE A 431 -4.90 9.93 -7.45
CA ILE A 431 -3.66 9.16 -7.56
C ILE A 431 -2.71 9.80 -8.59
N ASN A 432 -3.25 10.22 -9.74
CA ASN A 432 -2.46 10.88 -10.78
C ASN A 432 -1.99 12.29 -10.34
N ALA A 433 -2.79 13.05 -9.58
CA ALA A 433 -2.41 14.34 -9.05
C ALA A 433 -1.27 14.21 -8.03
N LEU A 434 -1.39 13.31 -7.06
CA LEU A 434 -0.36 13.00 -6.07
C LEU A 434 0.95 12.53 -6.75
N PHE A 435 0.86 11.61 -7.71
CA PHE A 435 2.03 11.11 -8.44
C PHE A 435 2.75 12.19 -9.28
N ASN A 436 2.03 13.13 -9.86
CA ASN A 436 2.64 14.22 -10.62
C ASN A 436 3.12 15.37 -9.72
N GLY A 437 2.42 15.62 -8.61
CA GLY A 437 2.64 16.75 -7.71
C GLY A 437 3.68 16.54 -6.62
N LEU A 438 3.67 15.38 -5.93
CA LEU A 438 4.37 15.13 -4.66
C LEU A 438 5.43 14.01 -4.74
N CYS A 439 5.39 13.17 -5.77
CA CYS A 439 6.49 12.28 -6.12
C CYS A 439 7.48 13.04 -7.02
N LEU A 440 8.74 13.20 -6.60
CA LEU A 440 9.71 14.09 -7.26
C LEU A 440 11.11 13.46 -7.37
N ASN A 441 11.21 12.13 -7.32
CA ASN A 441 12.50 11.44 -7.27
C ASN A 441 13.44 11.81 -8.44
N TYR A 442 14.73 12.01 -8.16
CA TYR A 442 15.71 12.45 -9.15
C TYR A 442 16.03 11.37 -10.21
N GLU A 443 15.98 10.07 -9.87
CA GLU A 443 16.07 8.97 -10.85
C GLU A 443 14.88 9.00 -11.83
N GLY A 444 13.79 9.65 -11.43
CA GLY A 444 12.59 9.92 -12.21
C GLY A 444 11.40 9.04 -11.87
N LYS A 445 10.51 8.88 -12.84
CA LYS A 445 9.17 8.29 -12.69
C LYS A 445 8.94 7.15 -13.69
N ILE A 446 8.22 6.12 -13.24
CA ILE A 446 7.67 5.03 -14.06
C ILE A 446 6.18 4.91 -13.73
N LYS A 447 5.32 4.80 -14.75
CA LYS A 447 3.90 4.49 -14.56
C LYS A 447 3.42 3.41 -15.51
N MET A 448 2.42 2.65 -15.07
CA MET A 448 1.68 1.76 -15.96
C MET A 448 0.61 2.54 -16.73
N VAL A 449 0.48 2.21 -18.01
CA VAL A 449 -0.61 2.64 -18.89
C VAL A 449 -1.32 1.39 -19.39
N THR A 450 -2.61 1.28 -19.10
CA THR A 450 -3.46 0.12 -19.43
C THR A 450 -4.56 0.53 -20.39
N GLU A 451 -4.72 -0.20 -21.49
CA GLU A 451 -5.88 -0.07 -22.37
C GLU A 451 -7.00 -1.04 -21.95
N TYR A 452 -8.08 -0.49 -21.42
CA TYR A 452 -9.26 -1.28 -21.07
C TYR A 452 -10.13 -1.58 -22.30
N ALA A 453 -10.58 -2.82 -22.46
CA ALA A 453 -11.37 -3.25 -23.62
C ALA A 453 -12.83 -2.72 -23.65
N GLY A 454 -13.17 -1.80 -22.73
CA GLY A 454 -14.54 -1.34 -22.50
C GLY A 454 -15.41 -2.37 -21.74
N VAL A 455 -16.33 -1.86 -20.92
CA VAL A 455 -17.38 -2.66 -20.26
C VAL A 455 -18.78 -2.41 -20.80
N LEU A 456 -18.97 -1.34 -21.58
CA LEU A 456 -20.27 -0.98 -22.18
C LEU A 456 -20.91 -2.14 -22.98
N PRO A 457 -20.20 -2.93 -23.81
CA PRO A 457 -20.80 -4.05 -24.53
C PRO A 457 -21.15 -5.26 -23.65
N LYS A 458 -20.84 -5.22 -22.35
CA LYS A 458 -21.12 -6.30 -21.38
C LYS A 458 -22.36 -6.01 -20.53
N ILE A 459 -22.96 -4.83 -20.65
CA ILE A 459 -24.18 -4.48 -19.94
C ILE A 459 -25.32 -5.31 -20.55
N GLN A 460 -25.91 -6.21 -19.76
CA GLN A 460 -26.94 -7.15 -20.23
C GLN A 460 -28.28 -6.48 -20.57
N LEU A 461 -28.50 -5.26 -20.07
CA LEU A 461 -29.67 -4.44 -20.32
C LEU A 461 -29.25 -3.26 -21.19
N GLU A 462 -29.95 -3.01 -22.29
CA GLU A 462 -29.73 -1.83 -23.13
C GLU A 462 -30.29 -0.57 -22.44
N VAL A 463 -29.56 -0.08 -21.44
CA VAL A 463 -29.92 1.14 -20.70
C VAL A 463 -29.51 2.36 -21.53
N ARG A 464 -30.46 3.28 -21.77
CA ARG A 464 -30.18 4.56 -22.42
C ARG A 464 -29.31 5.43 -21.51
N GLN A 465 -28.03 5.57 -21.87
CA GLN A 465 -27.11 6.48 -21.19
C GLN A 465 -27.33 7.91 -21.69
N VAL A 466 -27.51 8.85 -20.77
CA VAL A 466 -27.64 10.29 -21.06
C VAL A 466 -26.56 11.03 -20.27
N TYR A 467 -25.76 11.82 -20.97
CA TYR A 467 -24.72 12.64 -20.38
C TYR A 467 -25.16 14.11 -20.43
N GLU A 468 -25.57 14.65 -19.28
CA GLU A 468 -25.88 16.07 -19.15
C GLU A 468 -24.62 16.85 -18.75
N ARG A 469 -24.36 17.97 -19.42
CA ARG A 469 -23.30 18.91 -19.02
C ARG A 469 -23.85 19.97 -18.08
N PHE A 470 -23.05 20.32 -17.08
CA PHE A 470 -23.23 21.49 -16.22
C PHE A 470 -21.98 22.37 -16.36
N ASP A 471 -22.15 23.68 -16.19
CA ASP A 471 -21.05 24.63 -16.25
C ASP A 471 -20.49 24.88 -14.84
N ALA A 472 -19.17 24.94 -14.72
CA ALA A 472 -18.47 25.31 -13.50
C ALA A 472 -17.38 26.34 -13.83
N SER A 473 -17.30 27.38 -13.00
CA SER A 473 -16.30 28.46 -13.03
C SER A 473 -14.87 27.95 -12.82
N SER A 474 -14.70 26.96 -11.94
CA SER A 474 -13.42 26.36 -11.57
C SER A 474 -13.59 24.91 -11.15
N ILE A 475 -12.49 24.16 -11.04
CA ILE A 475 -12.53 22.78 -10.50
C ILE A 475 -12.91 22.76 -9.02
N ALA A 476 -12.54 23.78 -8.25
CA ALA A 476 -12.87 23.89 -6.83
C ALA A 476 -14.36 24.18 -6.59
N GLU A 477 -15.01 24.91 -7.50
CA GLU A 477 -16.45 25.19 -7.46
C GLU A 477 -17.30 24.09 -8.13
N ALA A 478 -16.67 23.05 -8.71
CA ALA A 478 -17.37 22.04 -9.49
C ALA A 478 -18.41 21.23 -8.67
N ASP A 479 -18.13 20.93 -7.41
CA ASP A 479 -19.06 20.22 -6.51
C ASP A 479 -20.18 21.15 -6.00
N GLY A 480 -19.93 22.47 -5.97
CA GLY A 480 -20.97 23.48 -5.76
C GLY A 480 -21.94 23.50 -6.95
N ALA A 481 -21.40 23.75 -8.13
CA ALA A 481 -22.14 23.84 -9.39
C ALA A 481 -22.89 22.53 -9.74
N ARG A 482 -22.32 21.36 -9.45
CA ARG A 482 -22.98 20.04 -9.66
C ARG A 482 -24.20 19.87 -8.76
N PHE A 483 -24.09 20.26 -7.50
CA PHE A 483 -25.21 20.23 -6.55
C PHE A 483 -26.30 21.24 -6.94
N ASP A 484 -25.92 22.45 -7.34
CA ASP A 484 -26.88 23.46 -7.80
C ASP A 484 -27.58 23.02 -9.10
N TYR A 485 -26.85 22.37 -10.01
CA TYR A 485 -27.43 21.76 -11.20
C TYR A 485 -28.41 20.64 -10.83
N PHE A 486 -28.06 19.77 -9.87
CA PHE A 486 -28.96 18.74 -9.37
C PHE A 486 -30.26 19.37 -8.83
N CYS A 487 -30.17 20.34 -7.92
CA CYS A 487 -31.33 20.99 -7.30
C CYS A 487 -32.22 21.72 -8.32
N ASN A 488 -31.63 22.41 -9.30
CA ASN A 488 -32.37 23.30 -10.22
C ASN A 488 -32.78 22.65 -11.55
N LYS A 489 -32.14 21.55 -11.97
CA LYS A 489 -32.35 20.93 -13.29
C LYS A 489 -32.64 19.44 -13.27
N VAL A 490 -32.06 18.69 -12.33
CA VAL A 490 -32.24 17.23 -12.28
C VAL A 490 -33.41 16.87 -11.38
N TYR A 491 -33.47 17.41 -10.16
CA TYR A 491 -34.52 17.10 -9.19
C TYR A 491 -35.94 17.43 -9.67
N PRO A 492 -36.23 18.56 -10.34
CA PRO A 492 -37.56 18.80 -10.90
C PRO A 492 -37.98 17.73 -11.93
N LYS A 493 -37.06 17.31 -12.82
CA LYS A 493 -37.32 16.21 -13.77
C LYS A 493 -37.60 14.89 -13.05
N ILE A 494 -37.04 14.68 -11.86
CA ILE A 494 -37.29 13.48 -11.03
C ILE A 494 -38.70 13.54 -10.42
N GLN A 495 -39.17 14.73 -10.01
CA GLN A 495 -40.54 14.91 -9.51
C GLN A 495 -41.60 14.72 -10.61
N ASP A 496 -41.27 15.07 -11.85
CA ASP A 496 -42.15 14.90 -13.03
C ASP A 496 -42.18 13.46 -13.60
N LEU A 497 -41.46 12.50 -13.00
CA LEU A 497 -41.42 11.10 -13.45
C LEU A 497 -42.47 10.24 -12.73
N ASP A 498 -43.51 9.82 -13.47
CA ASP A 498 -44.55 8.88 -12.99
C ASP A 498 -44.05 7.41 -12.85
N GLU A 499 -42.84 7.08 -13.33
CA GLU A 499 -42.37 5.68 -13.42
C GLU A 499 -41.14 5.35 -12.54
N GLY A 500 -41.35 4.40 -11.62
CA GLY A 500 -40.28 3.58 -11.03
C GLY A 500 -39.53 4.17 -9.82
N GLY A 501 -38.62 3.36 -9.26
CA GLY A 501 -37.71 3.78 -8.21
C GLY A 501 -36.38 4.27 -8.80
N LEU A 502 -35.96 5.48 -8.45
CA LEU A 502 -34.68 6.04 -8.90
C LEU A 502 -33.55 5.71 -7.94
N LEU A 503 -32.43 5.21 -8.48
CA LEU A 503 -31.17 5.09 -7.73
C LEU A 503 -30.28 6.29 -8.03
N LEU A 504 -30.07 7.15 -7.04
CA LEU A 504 -29.08 8.22 -7.08
C LEU A 504 -27.74 7.69 -6.57
N PHE A 505 -26.75 7.55 -7.45
CA PHE A 505 -25.38 7.25 -7.08
C PHE A 505 -24.56 8.54 -6.99
N VAL A 506 -23.77 8.67 -5.92
CA VAL A 506 -22.91 9.83 -5.64
C VAL A 506 -21.54 9.31 -5.25
N SER A 507 -20.47 9.86 -5.84
CA SER A 507 -19.10 9.39 -5.61
C SER A 507 -18.45 9.94 -4.34
N SER A 508 -19.00 11.02 -3.76
CA SER A 508 -18.48 11.68 -2.56
C SER A 508 -19.49 11.61 -1.41
N TYR A 509 -19.02 11.24 -0.22
CA TYR A 509 -19.84 11.22 1.00
C TYR A 509 -20.36 12.62 1.39
N PHE A 510 -19.57 13.67 1.16
CA PHE A 510 -19.98 15.05 1.41
C PHE A 510 -21.10 15.50 0.46
N GLU A 511 -21.03 15.13 -0.82
CA GLU A 511 -22.13 15.37 -1.77
C GLU A 511 -23.38 14.55 -1.41
N TYR A 512 -23.22 13.30 -0.95
CA TYR A 512 -24.32 12.48 -0.45
C TYR A 512 -25.04 13.11 0.74
N ILE A 513 -24.32 13.67 1.72
CA ILE A 513 -24.93 14.42 2.84
C ILE A 513 -25.72 15.63 2.30
N ARG A 514 -25.11 16.44 1.42
CA ARG A 514 -25.77 17.63 0.83
C ARG A 514 -27.06 17.25 0.11
N ILE A 515 -27.03 16.21 -0.73
CA ILE A 515 -28.20 15.69 -1.45
C ILE A 515 -29.23 15.13 -0.47
N SER A 516 -28.84 14.35 0.54
CA SER A 516 -29.79 13.79 1.50
C SER A 516 -30.47 14.87 2.35
N ASN A 517 -29.76 15.91 2.75
CA ASN A 517 -30.34 17.06 3.48
C ASN A 517 -31.26 17.89 2.59
N PHE A 518 -30.92 18.06 1.30
CA PHE A 518 -31.83 18.67 0.32
C PHE A 518 -33.10 17.84 0.10
N LEU A 519 -33.00 16.52 -0.07
CA LEU A 519 -34.17 15.65 -0.24
C LEU A 519 -35.06 15.67 1.01
N LYS A 520 -34.49 15.71 2.21
CA LYS A 520 -35.23 15.95 3.47
C LYS A 520 -35.97 17.30 3.46
N SER A 521 -35.30 18.40 3.09
CA SER A 521 -35.93 19.73 3.06
C SER A 521 -36.99 19.92 1.97
N LYS A 522 -37.09 18.96 1.03
CA LYS A 522 -38.15 18.87 0.03
C LYS A 522 -39.21 17.81 0.34
N GLU A 523 -39.17 17.21 1.54
CA GLU A 523 -40.08 16.14 1.99
C GLU A 523 -40.16 14.97 1.00
N ALA A 524 -39.05 14.70 0.29
CA ALA A 524 -39.00 13.66 -0.72
C ALA A 524 -39.07 12.26 -0.09
N SER A 525 -39.80 11.34 -0.72
CA SER A 525 -39.71 9.92 -0.38
C SER A 525 -38.42 9.34 -0.97
N PHE A 526 -37.43 9.05 -0.11
CA PHE A 526 -36.19 8.40 -0.52
C PHE A 526 -35.71 7.40 0.54
N CYS A 527 -35.09 6.32 0.08
CA CYS A 527 -34.37 5.38 0.94
C CYS A 527 -32.87 5.70 0.88
N ARG A 528 -32.18 5.62 2.01
CA ARG A 528 -30.73 5.74 2.09
C ARG A 528 -30.10 4.37 1.84
N ILE A 529 -29.26 4.28 0.81
CA ILE A 529 -28.45 3.09 0.53
C ILE A 529 -26.99 3.46 0.80
N GLY A 530 -26.65 3.41 2.07
CA GLY A 530 -25.32 3.56 2.67
C GLY A 530 -25.34 2.78 4.00
N GLU A 531 -24.17 2.43 4.54
CA GLU A 531 -24.08 1.73 5.83
C GLU A 531 -24.55 2.62 7.00
#